data_AF-A0A2L0F3X2-F1
#
_entry.id   AF-A0A2L0F3X2-F1
#
_cell.length_a   1.000
_cell.length_b   1.000
_cell.length_c   1.000
_cell.angle_alpha   90.00
_cell.angle_beta   90.00
_cell.angle_gamma   90.00
#
_symmetry.space_group_name_H-M   'P 1'
#
loop_
_entity.id
_entity.type
_entity.pdbx_description
1 polymer ?
#
loop_
_entity_poly.entity_id
_entity_poly.type
_entity_poly.pdbx_seq_one_letter_code
_entity_poly.pdbx_strand_id
1 'polypeptide(L)'
;MPRRDRKRVDLAGFFTRHGRGLALLLAAACLTGAAFSAASGCSGWDPTSPFERNAPEVDEAIRDLDAGNLESAEQILESYLGTGPCSDAGIGLPDAVRQKPNGSFDLGLTLFHLAERYGQRFGDEELADGGAEESPEQAQNEALRGIEIDCALTLAKAIGADPSVPADLRARARYLSGNLEFLRRKYEDAVKYYDQALAIVPGVLEEAGGDGVGRDAAWNRAIALRRIEEQKDAGPPDAEPDAPPDAPPDAEPDAGDDGGQEDAGDDGGGEPDAGDDGGEPDAGDDGGQQDQSPDAGPQDQQPDAGAPPPPEQPQPPEEPEPQPRTGQQDDRILDQLEEAPTYQEQEAKNKAAARRGRGMEDK
;
A
#
# COMPACT_ATOMS: atom_id res chain seq x y z
N MET A 1 -49.87 13.49 67.95
CA MET A 1 -50.23 13.96 66.60
C MET A 1 -50.31 15.48 66.59
N PRO A 2 -49.53 16.19 65.75
CA PRO A 2 -49.89 17.52 65.29
C PRO A 2 -50.05 17.56 63.75
N ARG A 3 -51.09 18.26 63.30
CA ARG A 3 -51.43 18.52 61.90
C ARG A 3 -50.45 19.52 61.28
N ARG A 4 -49.95 19.23 60.07
CA ARG A 4 -49.18 20.16 59.24
C ARG A 4 -50.13 20.91 58.28
N ASP A 5 -50.19 22.22 58.44
CA ASP A 5 -50.83 23.14 57.50
C ASP A 5 -50.03 23.26 56.20
N ARG A 6 -50.70 23.03 55.07
CA ARG A 6 -50.20 23.33 53.72
C ARG A 6 -50.63 24.74 53.33
N LYS A 7 -49.69 25.68 53.27
CA LYS A 7 -49.89 26.95 52.56
C LYS A 7 -49.78 26.71 51.06
N ARG A 8 -50.87 26.94 50.33
CA ARG A 8 -50.84 27.12 48.87
C ARG A 8 -50.27 28.51 48.59
N VAL A 9 -49.28 28.57 47.70
CA VAL A 9 -48.75 29.83 47.17
C VAL A 9 -49.34 29.99 45.77
N ASP A 10 -50.13 31.05 45.59
CA ASP A 10 -50.68 31.47 44.31
C ASP A 10 -49.56 31.95 43.39
N LEU A 11 -49.42 31.28 42.24
CA LEU A 11 -48.35 31.48 41.25
C LEU A 11 -48.88 32.14 39.96
N ALA A 12 -49.91 32.98 40.08
CA ALA A 12 -50.61 33.57 38.93
C ALA A 12 -50.22 35.03 38.59
N GLY A 13 -49.30 35.65 39.34
CA GLY A 13 -49.06 37.10 39.23
C GLY A 13 -47.81 37.56 38.46
N PHE A 14 -46.87 36.67 38.11
CA PHE A 14 -45.50 37.12 37.78
C PHE A 14 -45.19 37.34 36.29
N PHE A 15 -46.08 36.99 35.36
CA PHE A 15 -45.73 36.96 33.92
C PHE A 15 -46.09 38.19 33.09
N THR A 16 -46.78 39.20 33.63
CA THR A 16 -47.35 40.28 32.78
C THR A 16 -46.52 41.57 32.67
N ARG A 17 -45.32 41.66 33.25
CA ARG A 17 -44.51 42.90 33.18
C ARG A 17 -43.11 42.80 32.59
N HIS A 18 -42.61 41.61 32.25
CA HIS A 18 -41.24 41.45 31.72
C HIS A 18 -41.16 40.79 30.32
N GLY A 19 -42.30 40.54 29.66
CA GLY A 19 -42.35 39.82 28.37
C GLY A 19 -41.66 40.51 27.19
N ARG A 20 -41.42 41.84 27.25
CA ARG A 20 -40.72 42.55 26.18
C ARG A 20 -39.19 42.52 26.28
N GLY A 21 -38.63 42.38 27.49
CA GLY A 21 -37.17 42.30 27.68
C GLY A 21 -36.62 40.91 27.36
N LEU A 22 -37.37 39.86 27.70
CA LEU A 22 -36.94 38.48 27.49
C LEU A 22 -36.95 38.07 26.01
N ALA A 23 -37.90 38.59 25.21
CA ALA A 23 -37.99 38.31 23.78
C ALA A 23 -36.82 38.91 22.98
N LEU A 24 -36.32 40.09 23.38
CA LEU A 24 -35.14 40.72 22.77
C LEU A 24 -33.84 40.00 23.15
N LEU A 25 -33.71 39.49 24.37
CA LEU A 25 -32.55 38.69 24.78
C LEU A 25 -32.53 37.30 24.12
N LEU A 26 -33.68 36.66 23.90
CA LEU A 26 -33.75 35.39 23.18
C LEU A 26 -33.45 35.56 21.68
N ALA A 27 -33.93 36.64 21.05
CA ALA A 27 -33.63 36.95 19.66
C ALA A 27 -32.15 37.31 19.44
N ALA A 28 -31.53 38.01 20.39
CA ALA A 28 -30.08 38.27 20.37
C ALA A 28 -29.25 36.98 20.52
N ALA A 29 -29.68 36.05 21.38
CA ALA A 29 -29.01 34.76 21.56
C ALA A 29 -29.08 33.87 20.29
N CYS A 30 -30.18 33.90 19.54
CA CYS A 30 -30.30 33.19 18.27
C CYS A 30 -29.45 33.82 17.15
N LEU A 31 -29.27 35.14 17.14
CA LEU A 31 -28.41 35.82 16.16
C LEU A 31 -26.92 35.64 16.46
N THR A 32 -26.52 35.49 17.73
CA THR A 32 -25.14 35.12 18.09
C THR A 32 -24.82 33.63 17.87
N GLY A 33 -25.82 32.75 17.88
CA GLY A 33 -25.64 31.33 17.58
C GLY A 33 -25.33 31.04 16.10
N ALA A 34 -25.90 31.82 15.18
CA ALA A 34 -25.64 31.65 13.74
C ALA A 34 -24.27 32.20 13.30
N ALA A 35 -23.71 33.19 14.03
CA ALA A 35 -22.40 33.75 13.73
C ALA A 35 -21.23 32.90 14.27
N PHE A 36 -21.47 32.03 15.27
CA PHE A 36 -20.42 31.16 15.80
C PHE A 36 -20.15 29.94 14.90
N SER A 37 -21.11 29.52 14.08
CA SER A 37 -20.93 28.42 13.12
C SER A 37 -20.01 28.76 11.94
N ALA A 38 -19.71 30.04 11.69
CA ALA A 38 -18.82 30.45 10.62
C ALA A 38 -17.33 30.50 11.04
N ALA A 39 -17.04 30.46 12.35
CA ALA A 39 -15.68 30.60 12.88
C ALA A 39 -15.13 29.31 13.50
N SER A 40 -15.97 28.31 13.78
CA SER A 40 -15.54 26.98 14.20
C SER A 40 -15.50 26.00 13.02
N GLY A 41 -14.42 26.06 12.24
CA GLY A 41 -13.66 24.90 11.73
C GLY A 41 -14.35 23.60 11.29
N CYS A 42 -15.59 23.59 10.83
CA CYS A 42 -16.16 22.44 10.12
C CYS A 42 -15.68 22.48 8.65
N SER A 43 -14.37 22.34 8.45
CA SER A 43 -13.78 22.21 7.11
C SER A 43 -14.24 20.89 6.48
N GLY A 44 -15.19 20.97 5.55
CA GLY A 44 -15.48 19.86 4.62
C GLY A 44 -16.67 18.95 4.95
N TRP A 45 -17.61 19.34 5.81
CA TRP A 45 -18.84 18.54 5.98
C TRP A 45 -19.91 18.99 4.96
N ASP A 46 -20.15 18.16 3.94
CA ASP A 46 -21.28 18.33 3.01
C ASP A 46 -22.54 17.63 3.59
N PRO A 47 -23.62 18.37 3.89
CA PRO A 47 -24.87 17.80 4.38
C PRO A 47 -25.58 16.88 3.38
N THR A 48 -25.27 16.98 2.09
CA THR A 48 -25.83 16.11 1.03
C THR A 48 -25.12 14.76 0.96
N SER A 49 -23.89 14.69 1.47
CA SER A 49 -23.07 13.47 1.57
C SER A 49 -22.49 13.32 2.98
N PRO A 50 -23.31 13.14 4.02
CA PRO A 50 -22.88 13.22 5.42
C PRO A 50 -21.91 12.09 5.85
N PHE A 51 -21.73 11.09 5.00
CA PHE A 51 -20.83 9.95 5.20
C PHE A 51 -19.62 9.94 4.27
N GLU A 52 -19.58 10.80 3.25
CA GLU A 52 -18.40 10.96 2.41
C GLU A 52 -17.41 11.83 3.17
N ARG A 53 -16.20 11.29 3.41
CA ARG A 53 -15.07 12.08 3.89
C ARG A 53 -14.66 13.01 2.75
N ASN A 54 -15.32 14.15 2.65
CA ASN A 54 -15.11 15.13 1.59
C ASN A 54 -13.76 15.84 1.76
N ALA A 55 -12.73 15.24 1.19
CA ALA A 55 -11.47 15.91 0.88
C ALA A 55 -11.22 15.72 -0.61
N PRO A 56 -11.90 16.49 -1.50
CA PRO A 56 -11.77 16.33 -2.95
C PRO A 56 -10.32 16.48 -3.42
N GLU A 57 -9.49 17.22 -2.67
CA GLU A 57 -8.06 17.33 -2.90
C GLU A 57 -7.35 15.97 -2.71
N VAL A 58 -7.74 15.18 -1.70
CA VAL A 58 -7.18 13.83 -1.50
C VAL A 58 -7.62 12.89 -2.62
N ASP A 59 -8.88 12.97 -3.05
CA ASP A 59 -9.37 12.16 -4.18
C ASP A 59 -8.67 12.53 -5.50
N GLU A 60 -8.32 13.80 -5.68
CA GLU A 60 -7.48 14.24 -6.81
C GLU A 60 -6.06 13.70 -6.70
N ALA A 61 -5.43 13.81 -5.53
CA ALA A 61 -4.09 13.28 -5.32
C ALA A 61 -4.00 11.76 -5.52
N ILE A 62 -5.01 11.00 -5.06
CA ILE A 62 -5.07 9.54 -5.29
C ILE A 62 -5.19 9.24 -6.79
N ARG A 63 -6.01 9.98 -7.53
CA ARG A 63 -6.09 9.82 -9.00
C ARG A 63 -4.77 10.13 -9.69
N ASP A 64 -4.05 11.15 -9.23
CA ASP A 64 -2.73 11.50 -9.76
C ASP A 64 -1.68 10.43 -9.42
N LEU A 65 -1.72 9.90 -8.20
CA LEU A 65 -0.87 8.79 -7.77
C LEU A 65 -1.11 7.54 -8.65
N ASP A 66 -2.37 7.15 -8.84
CA ASP A 66 -2.77 6.02 -9.69
C ASP A 66 -2.37 6.22 -11.16
N ALA A 67 -2.34 7.48 -11.63
CA ALA A 67 -1.89 7.83 -12.97
C ALA A 67 -0.36 7.93 -13.11
N GLY A 68 0.40 7.82 -12.01
CA GLY A 68 1.85 7.98 -11.98
C GLY A 68 2.33 9.44 -11.98
N ASN A 69 1.42 10.41 -11.83
CA ASN A 69 1.71 11.84 -11.75
C ASN A 69 2.15 12.23 -10.32
N LEU A 70 3.24 11.62 -9.84
CA LEU A 70 3.64 11.69 -8.43
C LEU A 70 3.88 13.11 -7.91
N GLU A 71 4.50 13.98 -8.71
CA GLU A 71 4.79 15.37 -8.31
C GLU A 71 3.51 16.19 -8.11
N SER A 72 2.46 15.91 -8.89
CA SER A 72 1.16 16.54 -8.72
C SER A 72 0.48 16.05 -7.44
N ALA A 73 0.49 14.73 -7.23
CA ALA A 73 -0.05 14.12 -6.01
C ALA A 73 0.66 14.65 -4.75
N GLU A 74 1.99 14.76 -4.79
CA GLU A 74 2.82 15.31 -3.71
C GLU A 74 2.39 16.74 -3.38
N GLN A 75 2.39 17.63 -4.38
CA GLN A 75 2.03 19.04 -4.17
C GLN A 75 0.63 19.22 -3.57
N ILE A 76 -0.34 18.42 -4.02
CA ILE A 76 -1.72 18.48 -3.52
C ILE A 76 -1.76 18.02 -2.05
N LEU A 77 -1.11 16.90 -1.72
CA LEU A 77 -1.11 16.34 -0.38
C LEU A 77 -0.33 17.19 0.62
N GLU A 78 0.79 17.78 0.20
CA GLU A 78 1.57 18.73 1.02
C GLU A 78 0.75 19.97 1.36
N SER A 79 0.02 20.52 0.39
CA SER A 79 -0.89 21.64 0.60
C SER A 79 -2.04 21.26 1.54
N TYR A 80 -2.64 20.08 1.32
CA TYR A 80 -3.75 19.57 2.14
C TYR A 80 -3.36 19.33 3.62
N LEU A 81 -2.12 18.89 3.86
CA LEU A 81 -1.58 18.63 5.19
C LEU A 81 -0.85 19.84 5.80
N GLY A 82 -0.47 20.83 4.99
CA GLY A 82 0.31 21.98 5.42
C GLY A 82 1.75 21.63 5.82
N THR A 83 2.32 20.55 5.26
CA THR A 83 3.67 20.05 5.58
C THR A 83 4.75 20.93 4.95
N GLY A 84 4.44 21.58 3.82
CA GLY A 84 5.43 22.17 2.93
C GLY A 84 6.19 21.11 2.12
N PRO A 85 7.07 21.56 1.20
CA PRO A 85 7.82 20.68 0.30
C PRO A 85 8.78 19.76 1.06
N CYS A 86 8.91 18.51 0.63
CA CYS A 86 10.05 17.68 1.01
C CYS A 86 11.37 18.30 0.49
N SER A 87 12.39 18.32 1.35
CA SER A 87 13.71 18.91 1.03
C SER A 87 14.79 18.37 1.96
N ASP A 88 16.05 18.80 1.77
CA ASP A 88 17.17 18.51 2.69
C ASP A 88 16.88 18.88 4.16
N ALA A 89 15.99 19.85 4.40
CA ALA A 89 15.58 20.26 5.74
C ALA A 89 14.55 19.30 6.37
N GLY A 90 14.13 18.28 5.63
CA GLY A 90 13.02 17.38 5.94
C GLY A 90 11.67 17.96 5.56
N ILE A 91 10.62 17.26 5.99
CA ILE A 91 9.22 17.63 5.79
C ILE A 91 8.60 18.13 7.09
N GLY A 92 7.72 19.13 7.01
CA GLY A 92 7.02 19.66 8.17
C GLY A 92 6.07 18.62 8.80
N LEU A 93 5.96 18.64 10.13
CA LEU A 93 5.01 17.81 10.88
C LEU A 93 3.99 18.67 11.66
N PRO A 94 3.11 19.41 10.96
CA PRO A 94 2.00 20.10 11.64
C PRO A 94 1.03 19.10 12.28
N ASP A 95 0.20 19.56 13.21
CA ASP A 95 -0.82 18.73 13.87
C ASP A 95 -1.78 18.05 12.87
N ALA A 96 -1.98 18.68 11.71
CA ALA A 96 -2.79 18.15 10.61
C ALA A 96 -2.32 16.76 10.14
N VAL A 97 -1.02 16.44 10.21
CA VAL A 97 -0.48 15.11 9.85
C VAL A 97 -1.10 14.01 10.73
N ARG A 98 -1.22 14.26 12.03
CA ARG A 98 -1.83 13.29 12.96
C ARG A 98 -3.36 13.30 12.88
N GLN A 99 -3.95 14.46 12.62
CA GLN A 99 -5.41 14.62 12.52
C GLN A 99 -5.97 14.05 11.20
N LYS A 100 -5.15 13.98 10.15
CA LYS A 100 -5.51 13.48 8.81
C LYS A 100 -4.58 12.32 8.41
N PRO A 101 -4.64 11.18 9.11
CA PRO A 101 -3.65 10.12 8.95
C PRO A 101 -3.73 9.40 7.59
N ASN A 102 -4.90 9.36 6.94
CA ASN A 102 -5.04 8.80 5.59
C ASN A 102 -4.20 9.61 4.59
N GLY A 103 -4.47 10.92 4.47
CA GLY A 103 -3.69 11.77 3.56
C GLY A 103 -2.19 11.81 3.90
N SER A 104 -1.83 11.65 5.17
CA SER A 104 -0.42 11.54 5.57
C SER A 104 0.22 10.23 5.14
N PHE A 105 -0.54 9.14 5.17
CA PHE A 105 -0.11 7.86 4.63
C PHE A 105 0.04 7.94 3.10
N ASP A 106 -0.92 8.55 2.41
CA ASP A 106 -0.90 8.74 0.95
C ASP A 106 0.28 9.63 0.51
N LEU A 107 0.63 10.66 1.29
CA LEU A 107 1.82 11.47 1.03
C LEU A 107 3.09 10.64 1.24
N GLY A 108 3.15 9.83 2.29
CA GLY A 108 4.25 8.89 2.51
C GLY A 108 4.42 7.88 1.37
N LEU A 109 3.32 7.37 0.79
CA LEU A 109 3.35 6.50 -0.38
C LEU A 109 3.83 7.23 -1.64
N THR A 110 3.38 8.48 -1.83
CA THR A 110 3.79 9.30 -2.97
C THR A 110 5.30 9.54 -2.95
N LEU A 111 5.85 9.93 -1.79
CA LEU A 111 7.29 10.14 -1.58
C LEU A 111 8.08 8.82 -1.73
N PHE A 112 7.52 7.69 -1.28
CA PHE A 112 8.12 6.37 -1.52
C PHE A 112 8.28 6.10 -3.02
N HIS A 113 7.25 6.34 -3.83
CA HIS A 113 7.32 6.14 -5.28
C HIS A 113 8.21 7.16 -5.99
N LEU A 114 8.33 8.39 -5.48
CA LEU A 114 9.31 9.36 -5.96
C LEU A 114 10.73 8.87 -5.70
N ALA A 115 11.01 8.33 -4.51
CA ALA A 115 12.30 7.74 -4.18
C ALA A 115 12.67 6.58 -5.13
N GLU A 116 11.70 5.76 -5.53
CA GLU A 116 11.92 4.66 -6.49
C GLU A 116 12.34 5.14 -7.89
N ARG A 117 12.12 6.41 -8.26
CA ARG A 117 12.59 6.95 -9.55
C ARG A 117 14.09 7.23 -9.57
N TYR A 118 14.67 7.53 -8.41
CA TYR A 118 16.08 7.89 -8.28
C TYR A 118 16.98 6.69 -7.97
N GLY A 119 16.41 5.56 -7.56
CA GLY A 119 17.18 4.37 -7.21
C GLY A 119 16.74 3.11 -7.94
N GLN A 120 17.46 2.01 -7.68
CA GLN A 120 16.97 0.69 -8.03
C GLN A 120 15.66 0.41 -7.30
N ARG A 121 14.73 -0.26 -8.00
CA ARG A 121 13.45 -0.66 -7.42
C ARG A 121 13.68 -1.69 -6.32
N PHE A 122 12.73 -1.75 -5.39
CA PHE A 122 12.71 -2.76 -4.35
C PHE A 122 12.82 -4.16 -4.97
N GLY A 123 13.87 -4.90 -4.62
CA GLY A 123 14.13 -6.26 -5.12
C GLY A 123 15.16 -6.37 -6.26
N ASP A 124 15.58 -5.25 -6.86
CA ASP A 124 16.58 -5.23 -7.95
C ASP A 124 18.00 -4.84 -7.47
N GLU A 125 18.25 -4.85 -6.15
CA GLU A 125 19.49 -4.31 -5.58
C GLU A 125 20.75 -5.12 -5.95
N GLU A 126 20.61 -6.42 -6.22
CA GLU A 126 21.72 -7.32 -6.60
C GLU A 126 22.34 -6.95 -7.96
N LEU A 127 21.61 -6.23 -8.81
CA LEU A 127 22.10 -5.82 -10.13
C LEU A 127 23.09 -4.64 -10.05
N ALA A 128 23.18 -3.96 -8.89
CA ALA A 128 24.02 -2.78 -8.70
C ALA A 128 25.44 -3.09 -8.17
N ASP A 129 25.68 -4.29 -7.65
CA ASP A 129 26.94 -4.65 -6.97
C ASP A 129 28.09 -4.95 -7.96
N GLY A 130 27.89 -4.68 -9.25
CA GLY A 130 28.86 -4.89 -10.31
C GLY A 130 29.97 -3.84 -10.38
N GLY A 131 30.65 -3.53 -9.26
CA GLY A 131 32.00 -2.92 -9.20
C GLY A 131 32.32 -1.67 -10.02
N ALA A 132 31.33 -1.02 -10.62
CA ALA A 132 31.53 0.17 -11.44
C ALA A 132 31.69 1.38 -10.52
N GLU A 133 32.69 2.23 -10.80
CA GLU A 133 32.83 3.52 -10.11
C GLU A 133 31.50 4.27 -10.16
N GLU A 134 31.00 4.65 -8.97
CA GLU A 134 29.75 5.37 -8.82
C GLU A 134 29.86 6.71 -9.57
N SER A 135 29.05 6.88 -10.61
CA SER A 135 29.08 8.10 -11.39
C SER A 135 28.56 9.28 -10.55
N PRO A 136 28.99 10.53 -10.81
CA PRO A 136 28.45 11.69 -10.11
C PRO A 136 26.92 11.81 -10.21
N GLU A 137 26.33 11.32 -11.29
CA GLU A 137 24.88 11.27 -11.50
C GLU A 137 24.21 10.22 -10.59
N GLN A 138 24.83 9.04 -10.42
CA GLN A 138 24.35 8.01 -9.48
C GLN A 138 24.37 8.51 -8.04
N ALA A 139 25.47 9.14 -7.62
CA ALA A 139 25.59 9.72 -6.28
C ALA A 139 24.55 10.83 -6.04
N GLN A 140 24.27 11.66 -7.05
CA GLN A 140 23.23 12.68 -6.96
C GLN A 140 21.83 12.06 -6.83
N ASN A 141 21.53 11.04 -7.63
CA ASN A 141 20.25 10.36 -7.57
C ASN A 141 20.05 9.64 -6.22
N GLU A 142 21.08 8.97 -5.68
CA GLU A 142 21.00 8.37 -4.34
C GLU A 142 20.80 9.42 -3.24
N ALA A 143 21.38 10.61 -3.38
CA ALA A 143 21.12 11.72 -2.46
C ALA A 143 19.65 12.19 -2.53
N LEU A 144 19.10 12.38 -3.74
CA LEU A 144 17.68 12.73 -3.94
C LEU A 144 16.76 11.65 -3.37
N ARG A 145 17.06 10.39 -3.65
CA ARG A 145 16.37 9.24 -3.07
C ARG A 145 16.36 9.29 -1.54
N GLY A 146 17.50 9.59 -0.93
CA GLY A 146 17.65 9.68 0.52
C GLY A 146 16.73 10.73 1.14
N ILE A 147 16.59 11.89 0.50
CA ILE A 147 15.71 12.98 0.94
C ILE A 147 14.24 12.52 0.94
N GLU A 148 13.77 11.95 -0.18
CA GLU A 148 12.40 11.44 -0.31
C GLU A 148 12.09 10.36 0.73
N ILE A 149 13.03 9.42 0.93
CA ILE A 149 12.88 8.36 1.93
C ILE A 149 12.79 8.93 3.34
N ASP A 150 13.62 9.92 3.70
CA ASP A 150 13.64 10.51 5.03
C ASP A 150 12.34 11.32 5.32
N CYS A 151 11.80 12.02 4.31
CA CYS A 151 10.49 12.67 4.41
C CYS A 151 9.36 11.64 4.59
N ALA A 152 9.33 10.59 3.76
CA ALA A 152 8.33 9.53 3.84
C ALA A 152 8.36 8.81 5.19
N LEU A 153 9.56 8.48 5.70
CA LEU A 153 9.75 7.88 7.02
C LEU A 153 9.23 8.78 8.14
N THR A 154 9.45 10.09 8.03
CA THR A 154 8.99 11.07 9.01
C THR A 154 7.47 11.05 9.15
N LEU A 155 6.74 11.04 8.04
CA LEU A 155 5.27 10.94 8.02
C LEU A 155 4.78 9.58 8.52
N ALA A 156 5.31 8.48 7.96
CA ALA A 156 4.88 7.13 8.27
C ALA A 156 5.11 6.78 9.76
N LYS A 157 6.25 7.20 10.33
CA LYS A 157 6.53 7.02 11.77
C LYS A 157 5.59 7.85 12.64
N ALA A 158 5.25 9.08 12.22
CA ALA A 158 4.35 9.94 12.98
C ALA A 158 2.95 9.32 13.15
N ILE A 159 2.36 8.79 12.07
CA ILE A 159 1.04 8.15 12.12
C ILE A 159 1.10 6.71 12.68
N GLY A 160 2.19 5.97 12.43
CA GLY A 160 2.35 4.61 12.93
C GLY A 160 2.47 4.57 14.46
N ALA A 161 3.17 5.52 15.06
CA ALA A 161 3.38 5.59 16.50
C ALA A 161 2.16 6.11 17.29
N ASP A 162 1.23 6.80 16.63
CA ASP A 162 0.11 7.47 17.30
C ASP A 162 -1.04 6.50 17.61
N PRO A 163 -1.38 6.24 18.89
CA PRO A 163 -2.43 5.29 19.25
C PRO A 163 -3.85 5.75 18.89
N SER A 164 -4.07 7.03 18.54
CA SER A 164 -5.40 7.47 18.07
C SER A 164 -5.69 7.10 16.62
N VAL A 165 -4.66 6.70 15.86
CA VAL A 165 -4.82 6.26 14.46
C VAL A 165 -5.37 4.83 14.43
N PRO A 166 -6.30 4.49 13.52
CA PRO A 166 -6.85 3.14 13.37
C PRO A 166 -5.75 2.07 13.24
N ALA A 167 -5.97 0.91 13.85
CA ALA A 167 -4.96 -0.14 13.94
C ALA A 167 -4.46 -0.62 12.57
N ASP A 168 -5.37 -0.79 11.61
CA ASP A 168 -5.07 -1.15 10.22
C ASP A 168 -4.12 -0.15 9.56
N LEU A 169 -4.41 1.15 9.65
CA LEU A 169 -3.59 2.20 9.08
C LEU A 169 -2.23 2.31 9.77
N ARG A 170 -2.19 2.12 11.10
CA ARG A 170 -0.94 2.06 11.86
C ARG A 170 -0.06 0.88 11.44
N ALA A 171 -0.66 -0.25 11.07
CA ALA A 171 0.07 -1.40 10.57
C ALA A 171 0.62 -1.13 9.17
N ARG A 172 -0.18 -0.55 8.28
CA ARG A 172 0.24 -0.11 6.93
C ARG A 172 1.39 0.89 6.98
N ALA A 173 1.31 1.89 7.86
CA ALA A 173 2.38 2.88 8.04
C ALA A 173 3.68 2.27 8.56
N ARG A 174 3.59 1.27 9.44
CA ARG A 174 4.77 0.50 9.89
C ARG A 174 5.35 -0.37 8.79
N TYR A 175 4.50 -1.03 8.02
CA TYR A 175 4.93 -1.79 6.86
C TYR A 175 5.68 -0.89 5.85
N LEU A 176 5.11 0.28 5.53
CA LEU A 176 5.76 1.28 4.68
C LEU A 176 7.10 1.75 5.28
N SER A 177 7.16 2.00 6.59
CA SER A 177 8.43 2.35 7.26
C SER A 177 9.48 1.24 7.10
N GLY A 178 9.08 -0.03 7.16
CA GLY A 178 9.97 -1.16 6.91
C GLY A 178 10.49 -1.18 5.47
N ASN A 179 9.62 -0.96 4.49
CA ASN A 179 10.02 -0.88 3.08
C ASN A 179 11.00 0.27 2.84
N LEU A 180 10.77 1.43 3.44
CA LEU A 180 11.64 2.60 3.35
C LEU A 180 13.03 2.36 3.98
N GLU A 181 13.11 1.74 5.16
CA GLU A 181 14.41 1.39 5.76
C GLU A 181 15.12 0.28 4.95
N PHE A 182 14.37 -0.61 4.31
CA PHE A 182 14.92 -1.62 3.40
C PHE A 182 15.59 -0.96 2.19
N LEU A 183 14.96 0.06 1.56
CA LEU A 183 15.57 0.80 0.45
C LEU A 183 16.89 1.49 0.84
N ARG A 184 17.05 1.86 2.12
CA ARG A 184 18.31 2.41 2.66
C ARG A 184 19.35 1.36 3.02
N ARG A 185 19.08 0.08 2.71
CA ARG A 185 19.88 -1.09 3.14
C ARG A 185 20.04 -1.19 4.66
N LYS A 186 19.14 -0.58 5.45
CA LYS A 186 19.09 -0.67 6.92
C LYS A 186 18.20 -1.82 7.34
N TYR A 187 18.62 -3.04 6.99
CA TYR A 187 17.78 -4.23 7.09
C TYR A 187 17.36 -4.55 8.53
N GLU A 188 18.18 -4.28 9.54
CA GLU A 188 17.81 -4.45 10.94
C GLU A 188 16.67 -3.52 11.36
N ASP A 189 16.68 -2.27 10.88
CA ASP A 189 15.60 -1.32 11.16
C ASP A 189 14.34 -1.68 10.38
N ALA A 190 14.48 -2.17 9.15
CA ALA A 190 13.38 -2.71 8.36
C ALA A 190 12.67 -3.86 9.10
N VAL A 191 13.42 -4.84 9.61
CA VAL A 191 12.88 -5.96 10.40
C VAL A 191 12.11 -5.47 11.62
N LYS A 192 12.62 -4.46 12.35
CA LYS A 192 11.90 -3.89 13.51
C LYS A 192 10.54 -3.33 13.11
N TYR A 193 10.45 -2.62 12.00
CA TYR A 193 9.18 -2.05 11.54
C TYR A 193 8.21 -3.12 11.03
N TYR A 194 8.70 -4.15 10.32
CA TYR A 194 7.87 -5.30 9.94
C TYR A 194 7.36 -6.06 11.16
N ASP A 195 8.19 -6.28 12.19
CA ASP A 195 7.77 -6.89 13.46
C ASP A 195 6.65 -6.08 14.13
N GLN A 196 6.77 -4.76 14.15
CA GLN A 196 5.74 -3.91 14.70
C GLN A 196 4.44 -3.93 13.88
N ALA A 197 4.52 -4.07 12.55
CA ALA A 197 3.34 -4.24 11.69
C ALA A 197 2.66 -5.59 11.97
N LEU A 198 3.45 -6.68 12.02
CA LEU A 198 2.99 -8.05 12.29
C LEU A 198 2.38 -8.22 13.69
N ALA A 199 2.80 -7.39 14.66
CA ALA A 199 2.18 -7.33 15.97
C ALA A 199 0.72 -6.80 15.93
N ILE A 200 0.32 -6.10 14.86
CA ILE A 200 -1.02 -5.56 14.68
C ILE A 200 -1.82 -6.38 13.66
N VAL A 201 -1.23 -6.67 12.49
CA VAL A 201 -1.82 -7.47 11.42
C VAL A 201 -0.98 -8.73 11.19
N PRO A 202 -1.43 -9.90 11.70
CA PRO A 202 -0.68 -11.14 11.53
C PRO A 202 -0.49 -11.52 10.06
N GLY A 203 0.64 -12.15 9.72
CA GLY A 203 0.96 -12.66 8.39
C GLY A 203 0.24 -13.95 8.02
N VAL A 204 -1.08 -13.98 8.21
CA VAL A 204 -1.96 -15.08 7.80
C VAL A 204 -2.38 -14.87 6.34
N LEU A 205 -2.58 -15.96 5.59
CA LEU A 205 -3.07 -15.89 4.21
C LEU A 205 -4.48 -15.30 4.15
N GLU A 206 -4.80 -14.57 3.09
CA GLU A 206 -6.12 -13.95 2.90
C GLU A 206 -7.25 -14.99 2.88
N GLU A 207 -7.00 -16.18 2.32
CA GLU A 207 -7.96 -17.30 2.30
C GLU A 207 -8.28 -17.82 3.71
N ALA A 208 -7.37 -17.61 4.66
CA ALA A 208 -7.53 -17.94 6.07
C ALA A 208 -7.99 -16.73 6.92
N GLY A 209 -8.44 -15.64 6.28
CA GLY A 209 -8.93 -14.43 6.94
C GLY A 209 -7.83 -13.45 7.36
N GLY A 210 -6.63 -13.54 6.77
CA GLY A 210 -5.53 -12.59 7.00
C GLY A 210 -5.65 -11.29 6.21
N ASP A 211 -4.86 -10.29 6.61
CA ASP A 211 -4.67 -9.02 5.87
C ASP A 211 -3.46 -9.14 4.96
N GLY A 212 -3.59 -8.74 3.68
CA GLY A 212 -2.50 -8.76 2.70
C GLY A 212 -1.23 -8.05 3.19
N VAL A 213 -1.37 -6.96 3.96
CA VAL A 213 -0.25 -6.23 4.56
C VAL A 213 0.54 -7.10 5.53
N GLY A 214 -0.13 -7.94 6.31
CA GLY A 214 0.52 -8.86 7.23
C GLY A 214 1.34 -9.91 6.47
N ARG A 215 0.78 -10.49 5.42
CA ARG A 215 1.49 -11.45 4.55
C ARG A 215 2.72 -10.81 3.93
N ASP A 216 2.55 -9.62 3.35
CA ASP A 216 3.62 -8.92 2.64
C ASP A 216 4.72 -8.46 3.62
N ALA A 217 4.36 -8.02 4.83
CA ALA A 217 5.32 -7.71 5.89
C ALA A 217 6.11 -8.96 6.33
N ALA A 218 5.47 -10.13 6.47
CA ALA A 218 6.16 -11.38 6.81
C ALA A 218 7.15 -11.80 5.72
N TRP A 219 6.76 -11.64 4.45
CA TRP A 219 7.61 -11.91 3.30
C TRP A 219 8.82 -10.98 3.26
N ASN A 220 8.61 -9.66 3.30
CA ASN A 220 9.70 -8.67 3.25
C ASN A 220 10.63 -8.77 4.46
N ARG A 221 10.09 -9.13 5.64
CA ARG A 221 10.89 -9.44 6.82
C ARG A 221 11.84 -10.62 6.59
N ALA A 222 11.37 -11.69 5.95
CA ALA A 222 12.21 -12.85 5.65
C ALA A 222 13.34 -12.48 4.68
N ILE A 223 13.04 -11.66 3.66
CA ILE A 223 14.06 -11.13 2.75
C ILE A 223 15.08 -10.28 3.53
N ALA A 224 14.63 -9.35 4.36
CA ALA A 224 15.53 -8.49 5.15
C ALA A 224 16.44 -9.31 6.07
N LEU A 225 15.94 -10.38 6.69
CA LEU A 225 16.76 -11.30 7.49
C LEU A 225 17.82 -12.02 6.65
N ARG A 226 17.45 -12.50 5.46
CA ARG A 226 18.40 -13.11 4.51
C ARG A 226 19.51 -12.12 4.14
N ARG A 227 19.16 -10.86 3.87
CA ARG A 227 20.14 -9.80 3.56
C ARG A 227 21.10 -9.52 4.71
N ILE A 228 20.61 -9.54 5.96
CA ILE A 228 21.45 -9.39 7.16
C ILE A 228 22.45 -10.55 7.27
N GLU A 229 22.06 -11.76 6.90
CA GLU A 229 22.95 -12.93 6.89
C GLU A 229 23.99 -12.82 5.76
N GLU A 230 23.57 -12.48 4.55
CA GLU A 230 24.46 -12.26 3.39
C GLU A 230 25.53 -11.19 3.68
N GLN A 231 25.17 -10.07 4.32
CA GLN A 231 26.12 -9.02 4.71
C GLN A 231 27.15 -9.49 5.74
N LYS A 232 26.84 -10.48 6.57
CA LYS A 232 27.79 -11.07 7.52
C LYS A 232 28.71 -12.08 6.85
N ASP A 233 28.19 -12.83 5.89
CA ASP A 233 28.92 -13.87 5.17
C ASP A 233 29.84 -13.33 4.08
N ALA A 234 29.57 -12.12 3.57
CA ALA A 234 30.42 -11.41 2.60
C ALA A 234 31.85 -11.11 3.10
N GLY A 235 32.14 -11.34 4.39
CA GLY A 235 33.46 -11.12 5.00
C GLY A 235 33.80 -9.63 5.14
N PRO A 236 34.81 -9.28 5.97
CA PRO A 236 35.44 -7.97 5.86
C PRO A 236 36.02 -7.83 4.43
N PRO A 237 35.97 -6.64 3.80
CA PRO A 237 36.62 -6.42 2.52
C PRO A 237 38.06 -6.91 2.64
N ASP A 238 38.45 -7.79 1.70
CA ASP A 238 39.71 -8.51 1.69
C ASP A 238 40.82 -7.62 2.25
N ALA A 239 41.33 -8.00 3.43
CA ALA A 239 42.66 -7.58 3.82
C ALA A 239 43.54 -7.97 2.64
N GLU A 240 44.17 -6.97 2.02
CA GLU A 240 45.06 -7.11 0.87
C GLU A 240 45.84 -8.42 1.04
N PRO A 241 45.93 -9.28 0.01
CA PRO A 241 46.84 -10.40 0.07
C PRO A 241 48.20 -9.81 0.41
N ASP A 242 48.70 -10.10 1.63
CA ASP A 242 50.08 -9.86 2.03
C ASP A 242 50.94 -10.66 1.04
N ALA A 243 51.17 -10.07 -0.13
CA ALA A 243 52.15 -10.53 -1.08
C ALA A 243 53.47 -10.47 -0.29
N PRO A 244 54.13 -11.62 -0.04
CA PRO A 244 55.45 -11.57 0.57
C PRO A 244 56.31 -10.64 -0.29
N PRO A 245 57.07 -9.71 0.31
CA PRO A 245 57.83 -8.73 -0.45
C PRO A 245 58.73 -9.47 -1.43
N ASP A 246 58.48 -9.25 -2.72
CA ASP A 246 59.34 -9.71 -3.79
C ASP A 246 60.75 -9.23 -3.48
N ALA A 247 61.67 -10.20 -3.43
CA ALA A 247 63.09 -9.96 -3.26
C ALA A 247 63.56 -8.95 -4.33
N PRO A 248 64.44 -8.00 -3.97
CA PRO A 248 64.92 -7.02 -4.95
C PRO A 248 65.63 -7.72 -6.12
N PRO A 249 65.43 -7.26 -7.36
CA PRO A 249 66.17 -7.75 -8.52
C PRO A 249 67.60 -7.21 -8.46
N ASP A 250 68.52 -8.01 -7.91
CA ASP A 250 69.96 -7.77 -8.07
C ASP A 250 70.44 -8.39 -9.39
N ALA A 251 70.22 -7.65 -10.48
CA ALA A 251 70.98 -7.74 -11.72
C ALA A 251 71.30 -6.30 -12.10
N GLU A 252 72.55 -5.84 -11.97
CA GLU A 252 73.64 -5.89 -12.95
C GLU A 252 74.83 -5.03 -12.39
N PRO A 253 76.04 -4.88 -13.00
CA PRO A 253 76.38 -5.09 -14.42
C PRO A 253 77.80 -5.62 -14.77
N ASP A 254 77.97 -5.80 -16.08
CA ASP A 254 79.17 -5.46 -16.88
C ASP A 254 80.29 -6.51 -17.04
N ALA A 255 80.42 -7.03 -18.28
CA ALA A 255 81.71 -7.23 -18.94
C ALA A 255 81.55 -7.67 -20.42
N GLY A 256 81.82 -6.74 -21.35
CA GLY A 256 82.34 -7.00 -22.71
C GLY A 256 81.42 -7.75 -23.69
N ASP A 257 81.61 -7.77 -25.00
CA ASP A 257 82.65 -7.24 -25.87
C ASP A 257 82.12 -7.45 -27.31
N ASP A 258 82.60 -6.61 -28.23
CA ASP A 258 82.68 -6.81 -29.68
C ASP A 258 81.43 -7.01 -30.56
N GLY A 259 81.23 -6.02 -31.45
CA GLY A 259 81.47 -6.28 -32.87
C GLY A 259 80.29 -6.25 -33.85
N GLY A 260 80.18 -5.16 -34.60
CA GLY A 260 80.20 -5.23 -36.08
C GLY A 260 78.88 -5.10 -36.87
N GLN A 261 78.93 -4.16 -37.84
CA GLN A 261 78.27 -4.11 -39.16
C GLN A 261 76.74 -3.92 -39.21
N GLU A 262 76.25 -2.76 -39.66
CA GLU A 262 76.09 -2.28 -41.06
C GLU A 262 75.01 -3.05 -41.85
N ASP A 263 73.90 -2.36 -42.16
CA ASP A 263 73.10 -2.37 -43.42
C ASP A 263 71.66 -1.91 -43.10
N ALA A 264 71.15 -0.77 -43.59
CA ALA A 264 70.80 -0.35 -44.95
C ALA A 264 69.37 -0.76 -45.38
N GLY A 265 68.53 0.24 -45.71
CA GLY A 265 67.24 0.12 -46.42
C GLY A 265 66.12 -0.51 -45.59
N ASP A 266 64.83 -0.42 -45.90
CA ASP A 266 64.15 0.02 -47.11
C ASP A 266 62.66 0.23 -46.77
N ASP A 267 61.99 0.99 -47.62
CA ASP A 267 60.66 1.55 -47.48
C ASP A 267 59.50 0.54 -47.68
N GLY A 268 58.34 0.87 -47.11
CA GLY A 268 57.07 0.84 -47.85
C GLY A 268 56.20 -0.43 -47.86
N GLY A 269 54.98 -0.26 -47.33
CA GLY A 269 53.76 -0.49 -48.13
C GLY A 269 53.01 -1.82 -47.99
N GLY A 270 51.69 -1.70 -47.82
CA GLY A 270 50.71 -2.55 -48.51
C GLY A 270 49.90 -3.55 -47.68
N GLU A 271 48.74 -3.07 -47.19
CA GLU A 271 47.37 -3.65 -47.27
C GLU A 271 47.04 -5.13 -46.94
N PRO A 272 45.75 -5.42 -46.61
CA PRO A 272 45.33 -6.59 -45.84
C PRO A 272 44.86 -7.75 -46.73
N ASP A 273 44.97 -8.96 -46.21
CA ASP A 273 44.38 -10.15 -46.84
C ASP A 273 43.15 -10.66 -46.08
N ALA A 274 42.16 -11.00 -46.90
CA ALA A 274 40.86 -11.55 -46.57
C ALA A 274 40.85 -13.09 -46.69
N GLY A 275 39.80 -13.73 -46.17
CA GLY A 275 39.48 -15.16 -46.35
C GLY A 275 39.22 -15.80 -44.99
N ASP A 276 37.97 -15.83 -44.49
CA ASP A 276 36.87 -16.73 -44.89
C ASP A 276 37.11 -18.19 -44.45
N ASP A 277 36.20 -18.70 -43.61
CA ASP A 277 35.62 -20.05 -43.69
C ASP A 277 34.88 -20.42 -42.38
N GLY A 278 33.55 -20.28 -42.42
CA GLY A 278 32.64 -21.42 -42.23
C GLY A 278 32.32 -21.93 -40.82
N GLY A 279 31.02 -21.87 -40.46
CA GLY A 279 30.40 -22.94 -39.68
C GLY A 279 29.31 -22.50 -38.68
N GLU A 280 28.09 -22.28 -39.16
CA GLU A 280 26.89 -22.55 -38.35
C GLU A 280 26.73 -24.07 -38.17
N PRO A 281 26.08 -24.51 -37.07
CA PRO A 281 25.02 -25.48 -37.28
C PRO A 281 23.71 -25.13 -36.58
N ASP A 282 22.68 -25.40 -37.36
CA ASP A 282 21.25 -25.32 -37.14
C ASP A 282 20.70 -26.49 -36.29
N ALA A 283 19.51 -26.26 -35.75
CA ALA A 283 18.42 -27.17 -35.35
C ALA A 283 18.71 -28.53 -34.66
N GLY A 284 18.09 -28.70 -33.49
CA GLY A 284 17.79 -30.00 -32.87
C GLY A 284 16.51 -29.94 -32.03
N ASP A 285 15.37 -30.07 -32.70
CA ASP A 285 14.07 -30.46 -32.14
C ASP A 285 13.96 -31.98 -32.30
N ASP A 286 13.79 -32.72 -31.20
CA ASP A 286 13.44 -34.15 -31.21
C ASP A 286 12.71 -34.52 -29.91
N GLY A 287 11.39 -34.68 -30.03
CA GLY A 287 10.56 -35.32 -29.02
C GLY A 287 10.76 -36.84 -28.95
N GLY A 288 10.56 -37.41 -27.76
CA GLY A 288 10.54 -38.86 -27.55
C GLY A 288 9.89 -39.25 -26.24
N GLN A 289 8.61 -39.68 -26.32
CA GLN A 289 7.92 -40.43 -25.26
C GLN A 289 8.47 -41.85 -25.18
N GLN A 290 8.56 -42.42 -23.96
CA GLN A 290 7.97 -43.71 -23.57
C GLN A 290 8.54 -44.14 -22.21
N ASP A 291 7.67 -44.32 -21.22
CA ASP A 291 7.80 -45.42 -20.26
C ASP A 291 6.41 -46.01 -20.01
N GLN A 292 6.32 -47.32 -20.19
CA GLN A 292 5.12 -48.13 -20.13
C GLN A 292 4.84 -48.65 -18.71
N SER A 293 3.55 -48.87 -18.46
CA SER A 293 2.84 -49.42 -17.29
C SER A 293 3.31 -50.81 -16.80
N PRO A 294 2.68 -51.40 -15.75
CA PRO A 294 1.47 -52.18 -16.02
C PRO A 294 0.39 -52.28 -14.90
N ASP A 295 -0.84 -52.42 -15.38
CA ASP A 295 -1.96 -53.28 -14.94
C ASP A 295 -2.70 -53.06 -13.60
N ALA A 296 -4.01 -52.78 -13.73
CA ALA A 296 -5.08 -53.69 -13.25
C ALA A 296 -6.49 -53.21 -13.68
N GLY A 297 -7.04 -53.84 -14.73
CA GLY A 297 -8.41 -54.37 -14.79
C GLY A 297 -9.64 -53.45 -14.94
N PRO A 298 -10.52 -53.68 -15.95
CA PRO A 298 -11.82 -53.01 -16.10
C PRO A 298 -12.99 -53.88 -15.58
N GLN A 299 -14.07 -53.25 -15.14
CA GLN A 299 -15.40 -53.88 -15.09
C GLN A 299 -16.48 -52.96 -15.65
N ASP A 300 -17.13 -53.48 -16.69
CA ASP A 300 -18.36 -53.00 -17.29
C ASP A 300 -19.53 -52.94 -16.30
N GLN A 301 -20.40 -51.93 -16.46
CA GLN A 301 -21.86 -52.05 -16.42
C GLN A 301 -22.54 -50.70 -16.72
N GLN A 302 -23.08 -50.55 -17.94
CA GLN A 302 -24.43 -49.98 -18.15
C GLN A 302 -25.44 -51.14 -17.94
N PRO A 303 -26.75 -50.93 -17.70
CA PRO A 303 -27.57 -49.74 -17.98
C PRO A 303 -28.54 -49.35 -16.82
N ASP A 304 -29.27 -48.23 -16.91
CA ASP A 304 -30.74 -48.30 -16.88
C ASP A 304 -31.43 -46.96 -17.18
N ALA A 305 -32.58 -47.07 -17.81
CA ALA A 305 -33.48 -46.00 -18.19
C ALA A 305 -34.55 -45.76 -17.12
N GLY A 306 -34.88 -44.50 -16.87
CA GLY A 306 -36.23 -44.07 -16.49
C GLY A 306 -36.57 -43.99 -15.00
N ALA A 307 -36.79 -42.76 -14.52
CA ALA A 307 -37.91 -42.45 -13.63
C ALA A 307 -38.31 -40.95 -13.77
N PRO A 308 -39.60 -40.63 -13.96
CA PRO A 308 -40.11 -39.26 -13.99
C PRO A 308 -40.17 -38.64 -12.57
N PRO A 309 -40.22 -37.29 -12.45
CA PRO A 309 -40.29 -36.63 -11.15
C PRO A 309 -41.62 -36.92 -10.41
N PRO A 310 -41.61 -36.96 -9.06
CA PRO A 310 -42.81 -37.23 -8.27
C PRO A 310 -43.82 -36.07 -8.32
N PRO A 311 -45.12 -36.35 -8.10
CA PRO A 311 -46.21 -35.39 -8.30
C PRO A 311 -46.26 -34.30 -7.22
N GLU A 312 -46.65 -33.09 -7.67
CA GLU A 312 -46.96 -31.93 -6.84
C GLU A 312 -48.05 -32.28 -5.82
N GLN A 313 -47.78 -32.00 -4.54
CA GLN A 313 -48.79 -32.00 -3.50
C GLN A 313 -49.64 -30.72 -3.59
N PRO A 314 -50.97 -30.81 -3.45
CA PRO A 314 -51.87 -29.66 -3.53
C PRO A 314 -51.69 -28.72 -2.33
N GLN A 315 -51.64 -27.41 -2.62
CA GLN A 315 -51.60 -26.34 -1.63
C GLN A 315 -52.88 -26.35 -0.77
N PRO A 316 -52.78 -26.14 0.56
CA PRO A 316 -53.95 -25.88 1.42
C PRO A 316 -54.54 -24.48 1.12
N PRO A 317 -55.85 -24.28 1.34
CA PRO A 317 -56.59 -23.10 0.89
C PRO A 317 -56.18 -21.81 1.60
N GLU A 318 -56.17 -20.72 0.83
CA GLU A 318 -55.98 -19.33 1.27
C GLU A 318 -57.00 -18.93 2.35
N GLU A 319 -56.52 -18.43 3.48
CA GLU A 319 -57.33 -17.66 4.44
C GLU A 319 -57.57 -16.24 3.90
N PRO A 320 -58.75 -15.64 4.15
CA PRO A 320 -59.09 -14.33 3.62
C PRO A 320 -58.34 -13.20 4.35
N GLU A 321 -57.78 -12.27 3.56
CA GLU A 321 -57.11 -11.05 4.04
C GLU A 321 -58.05 -10.18 4.92
N PRO A 322 -57.58 -9.68 6.08
CA PRO A 322 -58.29 -8.66 6.83
C PRO A 322 -58.07 -7.27 6.21
N GLN A 323 -59.17 -6.54 6.03
CA GLN A 323 -59.21 -5.17 5.50
C GLN A 323 -58.34 -4.18 6.32
N PRO A 324 -57.73 -3.16 5.67
CA PRO A 324 -56.81 -2.26 6.34
C PRO A 324 -57.54 -1.27 7.27
N ARG A 325 -57.13 -1.26 8.54
CA ARG A 325 -57.41 -0.16 9.47
C ARG A 325 -56.34 0.92 9.30
N THR A 326 -56.77 2.17 9.19
CA THR A 326 -55.97 3.38 8.87
C THR A 326 -55.03 3.86 10.00
N GLY A 327 -54.39 2.94 10.71
CA GLY A 327 -53.38 3.24 11.73
C GLY A 327 -52.14 2.34 11.70
N GLN A 328 -52.01 1.45 10.71
CA GLN A 328 -50.93 0.46 10.59
C GLN A 328 -49.83 0.83 9.59
N GLN A 329 -49.83 2.04 9.02
CA GLN A 329 -48.84 2.40 8.00
C GLN A 329 -47.44 2.58 8.59
N ASP A 330 -47.33 3.12 9.80
CA ASP A 330 -46.03 3.36 10.45
C ASP A 330 -45.39 2.06 10.95
N ASP A 331 -46.19 1.13 11.52
CA ASP A 331 -45.70 -0.20 11.93
C ASP A 331 -45.24 -1.03 10.74
N ARG A 332 -45.92 -0.92 9.58
CA ARG A 332 -45.57 -1.64 8.36
C ARG A 332 -44.28 -1.12 7.71
N ILE A 333 -43.92 0.15 7.93
CA ILE A 333 -42.65 0.72 7.48
C ILE A 333 -41.51 0.29 8.40
N LEU A 334 -41.75 0.15 9.71
CA LEU A 334 -40.76 -0.38 10.65
C LEU A 334 -40.47 -1.87 10.40
N ASP A 335 -41.50 -2.70 10.15
CA ASP A 335 -41.30 -4.10 9.77
C ASP A 335 -40.55 -4.24 8.43
N GLN A 336 -40.81 -3.35 7.45
CA GLN A 336 -40.06 -3.32 6.18
C GLN A 336 -38.61 -2.84 6.33
N LEU A 337 -38.29 -2.07 7.38
CA LEU A 337 -36.93 -1.64 7.70
C LEU A 337 -36.16 -2.72 8.47
N GLU A 338 -36.84 -3.57 9.24
CA GLU A 338 -36.23 -4.74 9.89
C GLU A 338 -36.02 -5.92 8.93
N GLU A 339 -36.85 -6.06 7.89
CA GLU A 339 -36.65 -7.03 6.79
C GLU A 339 -35.69 -6.55 5.68
N ALA A 340 -35.14 -5.34 5.80
CA ALA A 340 -34.14 -4.85 4.85
C ALA A 340 -32.88 -5.74 4.92
N PRO A 341 -32.43 -6.34 3.79
CA PRO A 341 -31.26 -7.20 3.79
C PRO A 341 -30.06 -6.46 4.38
N THR A 342 -29.31 -7.14 5.24
CA THR A 342 -28.07 -6.56 5.74
C THR A 342 -27.15 -6.27 4.55
N TYR A 343 -26.32 -5.24 4.65
CA TYR A 343 -25.39 -4.84 3.59
C TYR A 343 -24.55 -6.03 3.07
N GLN A 344 -24.18 -6.94 3.97
CA GLN A 344 -23.45 -8.17 3.66
C GLN A 344 -24.24 -9.14 2.76
N GLU A 345 -25.55 -9.22 2.95
CA GLU A 345 -26.44 -10.07 2.16
C GLU A 345 -26.68 -9.49 0.76
N GLN A 346 -26.78 -8.16 0.66
CA GLN A 346 -26.89 -7.43 -0.61
C GLN A 346 -25.59 -7.58 -1.44
N GLU A 347 -24.42 -7.49 -0.79
CA GLU A 347 -23.12 -7.66 -1.45
C GLU A 347 -22.92 -9.11 -1.94
N ALA A 348 -23.30 -10.10 -1.12
CA ALA A 348 -23.27 -11.51 -1.51
C ALA A 348 -24.18 -11.80 -2.72
N LYS A 349 -25.38 -11.22 -2.75
CA LYS A 349 -26.33 -11.36 -3.85
C LYS A 349 -25.82 -10.71 -5.13
N ASN A 350 -25.19 -9.54 -5.05
CA ASN A 350 -24.57 -8.86 -6.19
C ASN A 350 -23.37 -9.62 -6.75
N LYS A 351 -22.50 -10.17 -5.88
CA LYS A 351 -21.39 -11.05 -6.30
C LYS A 351 -21.89 -12.33 -6.96
N ALA A 352 -22.97 -12.93 -6.47
CA ALA A 352 -23.58 -14.12 -7.08
C ALA A 352 -24.22 -13.82 -8.46
N ALA A 353 -24.87 -12.66 -8.60
CA ALA A 353 -25.43 -12.21 -9.87
C ALA A 353 -24.35 -11.91 -10.93
N ALA A 354 -23.25 -11.27 -10.53
CA ALA A 354 -22.11 -10.98 -11.40
C ALA A 354 -21.42 -12.26 -11.92
N ARG A 355 -21.41 -13.35 -11.12
CA ARG A 355 -20.87 -14.65 -11.54
C ARG A 355 -21.75 -15.40 -12.55
N ARG A 356 -23.06 -15.16 -12.57
CA ARG A 356 -23.98 -15.80 -13.54
C ARG A 356 -23.99 -15.13 -14.91
N GLY A 357 -23.47 -13.91 -15.05
CA GLY A 357 -23.50 -13.16 -16.31
C GLY A 357 -22.30 -13.39 -17.25
N ARG A 358 -21.27 -14.15 -16.86
CA ARG A 358 -20.01 -14.29 -17.63
C ARG A 358 -19.85 -15.58 -18.42
N GLY A 359 -20.91 -16.37 -18.62
CA GLY A 359 -20.79 -17.65 -19.30
C GLY A 359 -22.00 -18.00 -20.14
N MET A 360 -22.30 -17.24 -21.19
CA MET A 360 -23.03 -17.68 -22.38
C MET A 360 -22.90 -16.63 -23.50
N GLU A 361 -21.75 -16.56 -24.14
CA GLU A 361 -21.57 -15.90 -25.45
C GLU A 361 -20.37 -16.57 -26.14
N ASP A 362 -20.53 -17.84 -26.50
CA ASP A 362 -19.96 -18.42 -27.73
C ASP A 362 -20.48 -19.85 -27.92
N LYS A 363 -21.37 -20.03 -28.90
CA LYS A 363 -21.59 -21.28 -29.65
C LYS A 363 -22.42 -21.01 -30.89
#